data_AF-A0A101XPQ7-F1
#
_entry.id   AF-A0A101XPQ7-F1
#
_cell.length_a   1.000
_cell.length_b   1.000
_cell.length_c   1.000
_cell.angle_alpha   90.00
_cell.angle_beta   90.00
_cell.angle_gamma   90.00
#
_symmetry.space_group_name_H-M   'P 1'
#
loop_
_entity.id
_entity.type
_entity.pdbx_description
1 polymer ?
#
loop_
_entity_poly.entity_id
_entity_poly.type
_entity_poly.pdbx_seq_one_letter_code
_entity_poly.pdbx_strand_id
1 'polypeptide(L)'
;MSLEDYLAQNSATWLKDDGPESDIVISSRVRIARNLRGRVFPMLATDQDKQEILEAAARAAKHGALSRLGPFEMFAMRDLSEVDQQVLVEKHLISPGLIESSGGAVLLRPDEEVSIMVNEEDHLRIQCLLPGYQLETTYRLADQLDDGLEEMVDYAFDEEKGYLTACPTNVGTGMRASIMMHLPVLVMTGHINRILSAVTHVGLAVRGIYGEGSDALGNLFQISNQITLGQTEQEIIGNLHGVARQLINHERTARQHLLQANRVLLEDRVCRSFGILAYARQIDSKEALSRLSDVRLGIDLGVIRGVSAGILKELMVATQPGSLQKSAGHTMTAEERDVRRAALIRDRLRADPSSSLS
;
A
#
# COMPACT_ATOMS: atom_id res chain seq x y z
N MET A 1 5.53 -10.47 19.29
CA MET A 1 4.09 -10.37 18.98
C MET A 1 3.64 -11.72 18.47
N SER A 2 2.34 -11.90 18.37
CA SER A 2 1.77 -13.05 17.68
C SER A 2 1.33 -12.62 16.28
N LEU A 3 1.09 -13.60 15.40
CA LEU A 3 0.44 -13.35 14.11
C LEU A 3 -0.89 -12.58 14.27
N GLU A 4 -1.62 -12.82 15.36
CA GLU A 4 -2.92 -12.15 15.61
C GLU A 4 -2.77 -10.63 15.73
N ASP A 5 -1.64 -10.14 16.27
CA ASP A 5 -1.36 -8.72 16.39
C ASP A 5 -1.23 -8.05 15.00
N TYR A 6 -0.62 -8.76 14.04
CA TYR A 6 -0.49 -8.29 12.65
C TYR A 6 -1.78 -8.44 11.84
N LEU A 7 -2.70 -9.31 12.26
CA LEU A 7 -3.97 -9.51 11.59
C LEU A 7 -5.09 -8.62 12.15
N ALA A 8 -4.85 -7.97 13.29
CA ALA A 8 -5.73 -6.96 13.84
C ALA A 8 -5.90 -5.78 12.86
N GLN A 9 -7.12 -5.23 12.80
CA GLN A 9 -7.52 -4.30 11.73
C GLN A 9 -6.80 -2.94 11.82
N ASN A 10 -6.26 -2.56 12.98
CA ASN A 10 -5.73 -1.21 13.25
C ASN A 10 -4.26 -1.17 13.73
N SER A 11 -3.51 -2.25 13.57
CA SER A 11 -2.08 -2.28 13.96
C SER A 11 -1.15 -1.54 12.99
N ALA A 12 -1.54 -1.38 11.72
CA ALA A 12 -0.65 -0.82 10.70
C ALA A 12 -0.40 0.69 10.88
N THR A 13 0.87 1.08 11.05
CA THR A 13 1.21 2.49 11.25
C THR A 13 0.84 3.38 10.06
N TRP A 14 0.87 2.87 8.82
CA TRP A 14 0.48 3.65 7.63
C TRP A 14 -1.01 4.00 7.56
N LEU A 15 -1.86 3.29 8.32
CA LEU A 15 -3.28 3.62 8.44
C LEU A 15 -3.54 4.86 9.30
N LYS A 16 -2.55 5.29 10.12
CA LYS A 16 -2.64 6.50 10.94
C LYS A 16 -2.70 7.75 10.06
N ASP A 17 -3.44 8.76 10.51
CA ASP A 17 -3.76 9.97 9.74
C ASP A 17 -2.92 11.20 10.08
N ASP A 18 -1.69 10.96 10.51
CA ASP A 18 -0.75 11.97 11.03
C ASP A 18 0.45 12.27 10.11
N GLY A 19 0.52 11.65 8.94
CA GLY A 19 1.58 11.90 7.95
C GLY A 19 1.48 13.29 7.28
N PRO A 20 2.59 13.84 6.75
CA PRO A 20 2.56 15.08 5.98
C PRO A 20 1.66 14.97 4.75
N GLU A 21 0.96 16.06 4.40
CA GLU A 21 0.08 16.11 3.22
C GLU A 21 -1.00 14.99 3.21
N SER A 22 -1.41 14.50 4.38
CA SER A 22 -2.31 13.35 4.54
C SER A 22 -3.72 13.56 3.98
N ASP A 23 -4.12 14.81 3.70
CA ASP A 23 -5.38 15.18 3.03
C ASP A 23 -5.47 14.64 1.59
N ILE A 24 -4.32 14.46 0.93
CA ILE A 24 -4.23 13.97 -0.45
C ILE A 24 -3.35 12.74 -0.55
N VAL A 25 -2.21 12.72 0.13
CA VAL A 25 -1.28 11.59 0.09
C VAL A 25 -1.65 10.59 1.16
N ILE A 26 -2.04 9.39 0.74
CA ILE A 26 -2.40 8.30 1.64
C ILE A 26 -1.16 7.67 2.26
N SER A 27 -0.16 7.36 1.42
CA SER A 27 1.08 6.71 1.86
C SER A 27 2.23 6.89 0.86
N SER A 28 3.44 6.74 1.38
CA SER A 28 4.69 6.68 0.63
C SER A 28 5.30 5.30 0.79
N ARG A 29 5.75 4.71 -0.31
CA ARG A 29 6.27 3.34 -0.33
C ARG A 29 7.52 3.21 -1.19
N VAL A 30 8.55 2.56 -0.66
CA VAL A 30 9.75 2.18 -1.41
C VAL A 30 9.89 0.67 -1.34
N ARG A 31 10.18 0.06 -2.48
CA ARG A 31 10.48 -1.37 -2.59
C ARG A 31 11.82 -1.55 -3.26
N ILE A 32 12.63 -2.48 -2.77
CA ILE A 32 13.95 -2.81 -3.32
C ILE A 32 14.00 -4.32 -3.57
N ALA A 33 14.29 -4.71 -4.80
CA ALA A 33 14.43 -6.09 -5.21
C ALA A 33 15.91 -6.50 -5.25
N ARG A 34 16.24 -7.65 -4.65
CA ARG A 34 17.59 -8.22 -4.62
C ARG A 34 17.53 -9.72 -4.83
N ASN A 35 18.49 -10.24 -5.59
CA ASN A 35 18.82 -11.66 -5.63
C ASN A 35 20.19 -11.89 -4.98
N LEU A 36 20.42 -13.13 -4.55
CA LEU A 36 21.64 -13.51 -3.84
C LEU A 36 22.65 -14.07 -4.83
N ARG A 37 23.91 -13.70 -4.68
CA ARG A 37 25.01 -14.15 -5.54
C ARG A 37 25.19 -15.67 -5.43
N GLY A 38 25.37 -16.32 -6.58
CA GLY A 38 25.58 -17.77 -6.63
C GLY A 38 24.34 -18.61 -6.34
N ARG A 39 23.15 -18.00 -6.27
CA ARG A 39 21.86 -18.67 -6.05
C ARG A 39 20.99 -18.63 -7.30
N VAL A 40 20.26 -19.71 -7.56
CA VAL A 40 19.33 -19.83 -8.70
C VAL A 40 18.11 -18.96 -8.41
N PHE A 41 17.67 -18.15 -9.39
CA PHE A 41 16.50 -17.28 -9.22
C PHE A 41 15.22 -18.06 -8.88
N PRO A 42 14.25 -17.45 -8.14
CA PRO A 42 13.10 -18.16 -7.55
C PRO A 42 12.29 -19.01 -8.53
N MET A 43 12.15 -18.55 -9.78
CA MET A 43 11.35 -19.21 -10.83
C MET A 43 11.92 -20.57 -11.26
N LEU A 44 13.22 -20.82 -11.05
CA LEU A 44 13.91 -22.06 -11.40
C LEU A 44 14.47 -22.78 -10.17
N ALA A 45 14.31 -22.20 -8.99
CA ALA A 45 14.85 -22.70 -7.74
C ALA A 45 14.08 -23.95 -7.26
N THR A 46 14.82 -24.94 -6.74
CA THR A 46 14.23 -26.09 -6.05
C THR A 46 13.72 -25.71 -4.66
N ASP A 47 12.92 -26.56 -4.02
CA ASP A 47 12.47 -26.31 -2.64
C ASP A 47 13.64 -26.20 -1.65
N GLN A 48 14.73 -26.93 -1.91
CA GLN A 48 15.97 -26.85 -1.12
C GLN A 48 16.65 -25.48 -1.30
N ASP A 49 16.78 -25.00 -2.53
CA ASP A 49 17.34 -23.67 -2.81
C ASP A 49 16.54 -22.58 -2.07
N LYS A 50 15.21 -22.65 -2.15
CA LYS A 50 14.30 -21.70 -1.51
C LYS A 50 14.40 -21.73 0.01
N GLN A 51 14.55 -22.91 0.59
CA GLN A 51 14.77 -23.08 2.02
C GLN A 51 16.09 -22.42 2.47
N GLU A 52 17.16 -22.51 1.67
CA GLU A 52 18.43 -21.85 1.98
C GLU A 52 18.34 -20.32 1.93
N ILE A 53 17.57 -19.76 0.99
CA ILE A 53 17.29 -18.31 0.95
C ILE A 53 16.53 -17.88 2.21
N LEU A 54 15.51 -18.65 2.60
CA LEU A 54 14.71 -18.39 3.80
C LEU A 54 15.56 -18.43 5.07
N GLU A 55 16.46 -19.40 5.19
CA GLU A 55 17.40 -19.48 6.31
C GLU A 55 18.40 -18.33 6.32
N ALA A 56 18.89 -17.88 5.16
CA ALA A 56 19.76 -16.72 5.07
C ALA A 56 19.04 -15.44 5.53
N ALA A 57 17.82 -15.21 5.06
CA ALA A 57 16.99 -14.08 5.49
C ALA A 57 16.68 -14.14 7.00
N ALA A 58 16.33 -15.32 7.52
CA ALA A 58 16.07 -15.51 8.95
C ALA A 58 17.31 -15.27 9.82
N ARG A 59 18.51 -15.65 9.34
CA ARG A 59 19.78 -15.36 10.03
C ARG A 59 20.07 -13.86 10.01
N ALA A 60 19.89 -13.19 8.88
CA ALA A 60 20.07 -11.74 8.76
C ALA A 60 19.08 -10.97 9.66
N ALA A 61 17.84 -11.45 9.81
CA ALA A 61 16.87 -10.84 10.72
C ALA A 61 17.25 -10.94 12.21
N LYS A 62 17.98 -12.00 12.60
CA LYS A 62 18.36 -12.29 13.99
C LYS A 62 19.75 -11.78 14.37
N HIS A 63 20.60 -11.50 13.40
CA HIS A 63 22.01 -11.15 13.58
C HIS A 63 22.39 -9.95 12.70
N GLY A 64 23.58 -9.36 12.87
CA GLY A 64 24.06 -8.27 12.02
C GLY A 64 23.31 -6.94 12.18
N ALA A 65 23.53 -6.00 11.26
CA ALA A 65 22.92 -4.67 11.30
C ALA A 65 21.40 -4.65 11.25
N LEU A 66 20.77 -5.54 10.47
CA LEU A 66 19.32 -5.59 10.34
C LEU A 66 18.62 -5.79 11.70
N SER A 67 19.19 -6.65 12.57
CA SER A 67 18.65 -6.87 13.93
C SER A 67 18.59 -5.60 14.81
N ARG A 68 19.39 -4.57 14.49
CA ARG A 68 19.38 -3.27 15.20
C ARG A 68 18.28 -2.33 14.71
N LEU A 69 17.71 -2.59 13.53
CA LEU A 69 16.65 -1.78 12.90
C LEU A 69 15.23 -2.20 13.33
N GLY A 70 15.13 -3.22 14.16
CA GLY A 70 13.90 -3.68 14.81
C GLY A 70 13.90 -5.20 14.97
N PRO A 71 13.10 -5.74 15.90
CA PRO A 71 12.82 -7.16 15.89
C PRO A 71 11.99 -7.48 14.64
N PHE A 72 12.32 -8.58 13.96
CA PHE A 72 11.56 -9.06 12.81
C PHE A 72 10.99 -10.43 13.12
N GLU A 73 9.72 -10.63 12.76
CA GLU A 73 9.06 -11.92 12.86
C GLU A 73 8.85 -12.50 11.47
N MET A 74 9.23 -13.77 11.29
CA MET A 74 9.12 -14.46 10.03
C MET A 74 7.87 -15.31 9.98
N PHE A 75 7.08 -15.13 8.93
CA PHE A 75 5.90 -15.95 8.66
C PHE A 75 6.07 -16.62 7.29
N ALA A 76 6.16 -17.94 7.27
CA ALA A 76 6.15 -18.68 6.02
C ALA A 76 4.71 -18.79 5.51
N MET A 77 4.48 -18.56 4.22
CA MET A 77 3.14 -18.54 3.66
C MET A 77 2.40 -19.87 3.88
N ARG A 78 3.13 -21.00 3.79
CA ARG A 78 2.60 -22.35 4.04
C ARG A 78 2.02 -22.57 5.45
N ASP A 79 2.44 -21.75 6.42
CA ASP A 79 2.01 -21.87 7.82
C ASP A 79 0.82 -20.93 8.14
N LEU A 80 0.39 -20.11 7.16
CA LEU A 80 -0.72 -19.17 7.28
C LEU A 80 -1.98 -19.74 6.61
N SER A 81 -3.15 -19.42 7.17
CA SER A 81 -4.42 -19.72 6.47
C SER A 81 -4.61 -18.81 5.25
N GLU A 82 -5.40 -19.24 4.27
CA GLU A 82 -5.71 -18.43 3.08
C GLU A 82 -6.29 -17.06 3.44
N VAL A 83 -7.12 -17.01 4.50
CA VAL A 83 -7.71 -15.74 4.99
C VAL A 83 -6.62 -14.84 5.59
N ASP A 84 -5.66 -15.39 6.33
CA ASP A 84 -4.58 -14.60 6.93
C ASP A 84 -3.64 -14.03 5.86
N GLN A 85 -3.28 -14.85 4.87
CA GLN A 85 -2.51 -14.41 3.71
C GLN A 85 -3.23 -13.27 2.97
N GLN A 86 -4.54 -13.42 2.74
CA GLN A 86 -5.35 -12.41 2.09
C GLN A 86 -5.41 -11.10 2.90
N VAL A 87 -5.50 -11.16 4.23
CA VAL A 87 -5.44 -9.98 5.11
C VAL A 87 -4.08 -9.27 4.97
N LEU A 88 -2.96 -10.00 4.91
CA LEU A 88 -1.63 -9.39 4.72
C LEU A 88 -1.52 -8.67 3.35
N VAL A 89 -2.16 -9.20 2.30
CA VAL A 89 -2.25 -8.52 0.99
C VAL A 89 -3.09 -7.25 1.08
N GLU A 90 -4.25 -7.32 1.74
CA GLU A 90 -5.18 -6.21 1.91
C GLU A 90 -4.58 -5.08 2.77
N LYS A 91 -3.74 -5.41 3.74
CA LYS A 91 -2.91 -4.46 4.52
C LYS A 91 -1.69 -3.95 3.77
N HIS A 92 -1.47 -4.42 2.53
CA HIS A 92 -0.31 -4.11 1.68
C HIS A 92 1.04 -4.53 2.26
N LEU A 93 1.07 -5.48 3.19
CA LEU A 93 2.29 -6.00 3.79
C LEU A 93 2.98 -7.01 2.88
N ILE A 94 2.21 -7.78 2.11
CA ILE A 94 2.74 -8.70 1.09
C ILE A 94 2.10 -8.44 -0.28
N SER A 95 2.72 -8.96 -1.33
CA SER A 95 2.14 -8.98 -2.67
C SER A 95 1.24 -10.22 -2.86
N PRO A 96 0.26 -10.17 -3.78
CA PRO A 96 -0.46 -11.37 -4.21
C PRO A 96 0.49 -12.46 -4.75
N GLY A 97 1.55 -12.09 -5.45
CA GLY A 97 2.53 -13.04 -6.01
C GLY A 97 3.29 -13.83 -4.96
N LEU A 98 3.45 -13.31 -3.74
CA LEU A 98 4.08 -14.06 -2.65
C LEU A 98 3.21 -15.25 -2.21
N ILE A 99 1.88 -15.10 -2.23
CA ILE A 99 0.94 -16.18 -1.87
C ILE A 99 1.07 -17.35 -2.86
N GLU A 100 1.25 -17.02 -4.15
CA GLU A 100 1.37 -18.01 -5.22
C GLU A 100 2.74 -18.69 -5.25
N SER A 101 3.75 -18.12 -4.56
CA SER A 101 5.11 -18.65 -4.58
C SER A 101 5.31 -19.83 -3.64
N SER A 102 5.78 -20.96 -4.16
CA SER A 102 6.23 -22.06 -3.30
C SER A 102 7.43 -21.62 -2.47
N GLY A 103 7.42 -21.89 -1.16
CA GLY A 103 8.51 -21.48 -0.26
C GLY A 103 8.56 -19.98 0.06
N GLY A 104 7.51 -19.22 -0.27
CA GLY A 104 7.38 -17.81 0.07
C GLY A 104 7.29 -17.56 1.58
N ALA A 105 7.92 -16.50 2.05
CA ALA A 105 7.83 -16.04 3.44
C ALA A 105 7.89 -14.51 3.52
N VAL A 106 7.53 -13.96 4.68
CA VAL A 106 7.67 -12.53 4.97
C VAL A 106 8.29 -12.32 6.34
N LEU A 107 9.25 -11.40 6.42
CA LEU A 107 9.74 -10.83 7.67
C LEU A 107 9.00 -9.51 7.92
N LEU A 108 8.28 -9.43 9.03
CA LEU A 108 7.53 -8.24 9.42
C LEU A 108 8.13 -7.59 10.65
N ARG A 109 8.21 -6.26 10.61
CA ARG A 109 8.53 -5.45 11.78
C ARG A 109 7.23 -5.14 12.55
N PRO A 110 7.25 -5.13 13.90
CA PRO A 110 6.11 -4.82 14.77
C PRO A 110 5.18 -3.67 14.38
N ASP A 111 5.77 -2.60 13.86
CA ASP A 111 5.07 -1.36 13.52
C ASP A 111 4.40 -1.42 12.14
N GLU A 112 4.62 -2.52 11.41
CA GLU A 112 4.16 -2.80 10.06
C GLU A 112 4.65 -1.80 9.01
N GLU A 113 5.65 -0.98 9.35
CA GLU A 113 6.26 -0.06 8.40
C GLU A 113 7.23 -0.78 7.47
N VAL A 114 7.75 -1.94 7.90
CA VAL A 114 8.73 -2.73 7.16
C VAL A 114 8.21 -4.15 6.94
N SER A 115 8.30 -4.59 5.69
CA SER A 115 8.05 -5.96 5.26
C SER A 115 9.15 -6.38 4.30
N ILE A 116 9.81 -7.50 4.56
CA ILE A 116 10.80 -8.09 3.64
C ILE A 116 10.23 -9.42 3.17
N MET A 117 9.75 -9.45 1.94
CA MET A 117 9.24 -10.67 1.31
C MET A 117 10.42 -11.49 0.79
N VAL A 118 10.33 -12.80 0.97
CA VAL A 118 11.38 -13.77 0.64
C VAL A 118 10.82 -14.80 -0.33
N ASN A 119 11.58 -15.12 -1.38
CA ASN A 119 11.18 -16.02 -2.47
C ASN A 119 9.89 -15.56 -3.17
N GLU A 120 9.79 -14.30 -3.57
CA GLU A 120 8.71 -13.84 -4.45
C GLU A 120 9.16 -13.98 -5.93
N GLU A 121 9.09 -12.91 -6.74
CA GLU A 121 9.69 -12.88 -8.08
C GLU A 121 11.23 -12.87 -7.98
N ASP A 122 11.75 -12.19 -6.96
CA ASP A 122 13.16 -12.11 -6.57
C ASP A 122 13.36 -12.74 -5.18
N HIS A 123 14.59 -13.12 -4.81
CA HIS A 123 14.87 -13.73 -3.50
C HIS A 123 14.45 -12.86 -2.34
N LEU A 124 14.71 -11.56 -2.43
CA LEU A 124 14.40 -10.57 -1.40
C LEU A 124 13.68 -9.38 -2.02
N ARG A 125 12.60 -8.97 -1.38
CA ARG A 125 11.88 -7.75 -1.70
C ARG A 125 11.63 -6.96 -0.43
N ILE A 126 12.52 -6.01 -0.18
CA ILE A 126 12.45 -5.08 0.95
C ILE A 126 11.33 -4.08 0.63
N GLN A 127 10.43 -3.84 1.58
CA GLN A 127 9.36 -2.87 1.45
C GLN A 127 9.29 -2.01 2.70
N CYS A 128 9.29 -0.70 2.50
CA CYS A 128 8.96 0.30 3.52
C CYS A 128 7.69 1.04 3.13
N LEU A 129 6.76 1.21 4.05
CA LEU A 129 5.46 1.87 3.83
C LEU A 129 5.14 2.81 4.99
N LEU A 130 5.13 4.11 4.73
CA LEU A 130 4.86 5.16 5.73
C LEU A 130 3.59 5.95 5.40
N PRO A 131 2.87 6.48 6.40
CA PRO A 131 1.69 7.31 6.19
C PRO A 131 2.04 8.65 5.55
N GLY A 132 1.18 9.16 4.68
CA GLY A 132 1.36 10.49 4.08
C GLY A 132 2.57 10.60 3.13
N TYR A 133 3.00 11.83 2.89
CA TYR A 133 4.09 12.17 2.00
C TYR A 133 5.44 12.20 2.74
N GLN A 134 6.16 11.09 2.66
CA GLN A 134 7.41 10.85 3.39
C GLN A 134 8.47 10.14 2.53
N LEU A 135 8.48 10.41 1.22
CA LEU A 135 9.22 9.62 0.24
C LEU A 135 10.72 9.47 0.58
N GLU A 136 11.39 10.55 0.99
CA GLU A 136 12.81 10.54 1.35
C GLU A 136 13.08 9.75 2.64
N THR A 137 12.18 9.86 3.63
CA THR A 137 12.27 9.11 4.88
C THR A 137 12.04 7.62 4.64
N THR A 138 11.05 7.28 3.81
CA THR A 138 10.77 5.90 3.40
C THR A 138 11.95 5.30 2.64
N TYR A 139 12.58 6.06 1.75
CA TYR A 139 13.77 5.60 1.02
C TYR A 139 14.95 5.37 1.97
N ARG A 140 15.26 6.32 2.86
CA ARG A 140 16.37 6.17 3.83
C ARG A 140 16.18 4.94 4.72
N LEU A 141 14.95 4.64 5.12
CA LEU A 141 14.65 3.42 5.88
C LEU A 141 14.92 2.17 5.03
N ALA A 142 14.47 2.15 3.77
CA ALA A 142 14.70 1.02 2.86
C ALA A 142 16.20 0.80 2.59
N ASP A 143 16.96 1.87 2.40
CA ASP A 143 18.41 1.90 2.18
C ASP A 143 19.16 1.28 3.37
N GLN A 144 18.82 1.70 4.60
CA GLN A 144 19.40 1.12 5.82
C GLN A 144 19.10 -0.38 5.98
N LEU A 145 17.91 -0.83 5.57
CA LEU A 145 17.55 -2.24 5.60
C LEU A 145 18.29 -3.03 4.52
N ASP A 146 18.52 -2.44 3.34
CA ASP A 146 19.27 -3.05 2.24
C ASP A 146 20.74 -3.26 2.63
N ASP A 147 21.40 -2.21 3.15
CA ASP A 147 22.76 -2.29 3.72
C ASP A 147 22.83 -3.34 4.84
N GLY A 148 21.81 -3.34 5.72
CA GLY A 148 21.78 -4.24 6.86
C GLY A 148 21.61 -5.72 6.48
N LEU A 149 20.96 -6.00 5.35
CA LEU A 149 20.89 -7.33 4.76
C LEU A 149 22.21 -7.70 4.08
N GLU A 150 22.81 -6.78 3.32
CA GLU A 150 24.05 -7.01 2.56
C GLU A 150 25.24 -7.39 3.45
N GLU A 151 25.29 -6.94 4.72
CA GLU A 151 26.29 -7.40 5.69
C GLU A 151 26.29 -8.94 5.90
N MET A 152 25.16 -9.60 5.66
CA MET A 152 24.94 -11.02 5.95
C MET A 152 24.75 -11.86 4.67
N VAL A 153 24.49 -11.24 3.52
CA VAL A 153 24.28 -11.92 2.24
C VAL A 153 24.90 -11.13 1.10
N ASP A 154 25.53 -11.81 0.14
CA ASP A 154 26.06 -11.15 -1.06
C ASP A 154 24.97 -11.00 -2.12
N TYR A 155 24.80 -9.80 -2.67
CA TYR A 155 23.86 -9.57 -3.76
C TYR A 155 24.42 -9.93 -5.14
N ALA A 156 23.52 -10.39 -6.02
CA ALA A 156 23.82 -10.61 -7.43
C ALA A 156 23.85 -9.26 -8.16
N PHE A 157 25.04 -8.71 -8.33
CA PHE A 157 25.28 -7.40 -8.94
C PHE A 157 26.24 -7.52 -10.15
N ASP A 158 25.96 -6.74 -11.19
CA ASP A 158 26.76 -6.60 -12.42
C ASP A 158 27.13 -5.13 -12.61
N GLU A 159 28.39 -4.83 -12.92
CA GLU A 159 28.88 -3.45 -13.00
C GLU A 159 28.18 -2.59 -14.06
N GLU A 160 27.67 -3.20 -15.13
CA GLU A 160 26.97 -2.49 -16.20
C GLU A 160 25.44 -2.47 -16.00
N LYS A 161 24.88 -3.56 -15.44
CA LYS A 161 23.43 -3.78 -15.35
C LYS A 161 22.86 -3.49 -13.96
N GLY A 162 23.70 -3.27 -12.96
CA GLY A 162 23.30 -3.10 -11.56
C GLY A 162 22.85 -4.42 -10.92
N TYR A 163 21.88 -4.34 -10.02
CA TYR A 163 21.30 -5.50 -9.34
C TYR A 163 20.52 -6.37 -10.33
N LEU A 164 20.85 -7.66 -10.35
CA LEU A 164 20.24 -8.63 -11.25
C LEU A 164 18.90 -9.11 -10.67
N THR A 165 17.84 -8.92 -11.45
CA THR A 165 16.45 -9.26 -11.07
C THR A 165 15.82 -10.21 -12.07
N ALA A 166 14.88 -11.04 -11.62
CA ALA A 166 14.09 -11.88 -12.51
C ALA A 166 13.11 -11.04 -13.36
N CYS A 167 12.61 -9.94 -12.79
CA CYS A 167 11.71 -9.02 -13.46
C CYS A 167 12.49 -7.94 -14.23
N PRO A 168 12.34 -7.81 -15.56
CA PRO A 168 13.05 -6.79 -16.36
C PRO A 168 12.79 -5.34 -15.92
N THR A 169 11.64 -5.09 -15.27
CA THR A 169 11.28 -3.74 -14.80
C THR A 169 12.05 -3.29 -13.55
N ASN A 170 12.76 -4.20 -12.88
CA ASN A 170 13.56 -3.89 -11.69
C ASN A 170 15.07 -3.80 -11.97
N VAL A 171 15.56 -4.15 -13.17
CA VAL A 171 16.99 -4.16 -13.50
C VAL A 171 17.63 -2.77 -13.25
N GLY A 172 18.87 -2.74 -12.76
CA GLY A 172 19.56 -1.50 -12.38
C GLY A 172 19.55 -1.32 -10.87
N THR A 173 18.81 -0.32 -10.39
CA THR A 173 18.69 -0.02 -8.95
C THR A 173 17.91 -1.08 -8.16
N GLY A 174 17.06 -1.89 -8.81
CA GLY A 174 16.11 -2.75 -8.10
C GLY A 174 15.00 -1.97 -7.38
N MET A 175 15.00 -0.64 -7.46
CA MET A 175 14.15 0.21 -6.63
C MET A 175 12.86 0.62 -7.34
N ARG A 176 11.75 0.47 -6.63
CA ARG A 176 10.46 1.05 -6.99
C ARG A 176 9.89 1.91 -5.88
N ALA A 177 9.99 3.21 -6.08
CA ALA A 177 9.38 4.23 -5.26
C ALA A 177 7.95 4.53 -5.75
N SER A 178 7.02 4.73 -4.80
CA SER A 178 5.63 5.00 -5.11
C SER A 178 4.92 5.84 -4.07
N ILE A 179 3.94 6.62 -4.50
CA ILE A 179 3.07 7.42 -3.64
C ILE A 179 1.62 7.08 -3.98
N MET A 180 0.82 6.83 -2.95
CA MET A 180 -0.62 6.63 -3.08
C MET A 180 -1.33 7.97 -2.80
N MET A 181 -2.20 8.40 -3.72
CA MET A 181 -2.88 9.69 -3.66
C MET A 181 -4.39 9.55 -3.88
N HIS A 182 -5.17 10.30 -3.12
CA HIS A 182 -6.61 10.46 -3.27
C HIS A 182 -6.92 11.72 -4.08
N LEU A 183 -7.35 11.54 -5.33
CA LEU A 183 -7.51 12.61 -6.33
C LEU A 183 -8.98 12.75 -6.82
N PRO A 184 -9.97 12.87 -5.92
CA PRO A 184 -11.38 12.83 -6.30
C PRO A 184 -11.79 14.00 -7.19
N VAL A 185 -11.29 15.22 -6.96
CA VAL A 185 -11.76 16.39 -7.72
C VAL A 185 -11.15 16.43 -9.11
N LEU A 186 -9.89 16.02 -9.27
CA LEU A 186 -9.29 15.85 -10.60
C LEU A 186 -10.04 14.80 -11.45
N VAL A 187 -10.58 13.75 -10.82
CA VAL A 187 -11.45 12.77 -11.50
C VAL A 187 -12.79 13.41 -11.85
N MET A 188 -13.47 14.05 -10.89
CA MET A 188 -14.79 14.66 -11.09
C MET A 188 -14.81 15.75 -12.16
N THR A 189 -13.71 16.49 -12.30
CA THR A 189 -13.55 17.56 -13.30
C THR A 189 -13.06 17.06 -14.66
N GLY A 190 -12.75 15.76 -14.79
CA GLY A 190 -12.24 15.16 -16.02
C GLY A 190 -10.80 15.55 -16.37
N HIS A 191 -10.06 16.17 -15.45
CA HIS A 191 -8.68 16.58 -15.65
C HIS A 191 -7.67 15.45 -15.45
N ILE A 192 -8.05 14.39 -14.74
CA ILE A 192 -7.15 13.28 -14.38
C ILE A 192 -6.48 12.66 -15.61
N ASN A 193 -7.21 12.35 -16.69
CA ASN A 193 -6.64 11.66 -17.85
C ASN A 193 -5.51 12.44 -18.54
N ARG A 194 -5.62 13.77 -18.59
CA ARG A 194 -4.56 14.63 -19.16
C ARG A 194 -3.32 14.61 -18.28
N ILE A 195 -3.52 14.66 -16.97
CA ILE A 195 -2.46 14.59 -15.98
C ILE A 195 -1.76 13.23 -16.03
N LEU A 196 -2.52 12.13 -16.07
CA LEU A 196 -1.96 10.78 -16.18
C LEU A 196 -1.10 10.62 -17.43
N SER A 197 -1.57 11.16 -18.57
CA SER A 197 -0.78 11.17 -19.79
C SER A 197 0.50 11.98 -19.63
N ALA A 198 0.47 13.17 -19.03
CA ALA A 198 1.69 13.96 -18.81
C ALA A 198 2.71 13.24 -17.90
N VAL A 199 2.22 12.55 -16.87
CA VAL A 199 3.05 11.79 -15.92
C VAL A 199 3.76 10.61 -16.61
N THR A 200 3.12 9.94 -17.57
CA THR A 200 3.77 8.85 -18.31
C THR A 200 4.86 9.32 -19.26
N HIS A 201 4.75 10.52 -19.83
CA HIS A 201 5.78 11.10 -20.70
C HIS A 201 7.08 11.43 -19.96
N VAL A 202 7.03 11.58 -18.63
CA VAL A 202 8.22 11.86 -17.79
C VAL A 202 8.78 10.60 -17.12
N GLY A 203 8.42 9.40 -17.60
CA GLY A 203 9.01 8.13 -17.15
C GLY A 203 8.43 7.60 -15.82
N LEU A 204 7.26 8.09 -15.41
CA LEU A 204 6.52 7.57 -14.27
C LEU A 204 5.31 6.74 -14.74
N ALA A 205 4.91 5.77 -13.94
CA ALA A 205 3.71 4.99 -14.15
C ALA A 205 2.62 5.43 -13.16
N VAL A 206 1.37 5.47 -13.63
CA VAL A 206 0.21 5.66 -12.77
C VAL A 206 -0.78 4.51 -12.95
N ARG A 207 -1.32 4.02 -11.83
CA ARG A 207 -2.35 2.97 -11.82
C ARG A 207 -3.37 3.19 -10.71
N GLY A 208 -4.59 2.73 -10.89
CA GLY A 208 -5.54 2.57 -9.79
C GLY A 208 -5.03 1.53 -8.78
N ILE A 209 -5.35 1.71 -7.48
CA ILE A 209 -5.05 0.71 -6.45
C ILE A 209 -6.07 -0.43 -6.49
N TYR A 210 -7.34 -0.08 -6.67
CA TYR A 210 -8.47 -0.99 -6.70
C TYR A 210 -9.20 -0.85 -8.04
N GLY A 211 -9.53 -1.98 -8.66
CA GLY A 211 -10.14 -2.03 -9.98
C GLY A 211 -9.31 -2.86 -10.96
N GLU A 212 -9.82 -3.03 -12.18
CA GLU A 212 -9.12 -3.72 -13.27
C GLU A 212 -8.66 -2.71 -14.33
N GLY A 213 -7.43 -2.87 -14.82
CA GLY A 213 -6.87 -2.01 -15.87
C GLY A 213 -6.70 -0.55 -15.43
N SER A 214 -7.43 0.38 -16.07
CA SER A 214 -7.35 1.82 -15.80
C SER A 214 -8.36 2.33 -14.77
N ASP A 215 -9.24 1.47 -14.25
CA ASP A 215 -10.20 1.87 -13.22
C ASP A 215 -9.47 2.16 -11.89
N ALA A 216 -9.79 3.29 -11.28
CA ALA A 216 -9.27 3.72 -9.98
C ALA A 216 -10.43 3.88 -8.99
N LEU A 217 -10.92 2.75 -8.46
CA LEU A 217 -11.99 2.75 -7.48
C LEU A 217 -11.58 3.56 -6.25
N GLY A 218 -12.52 4.35 -5.73
CA GLY A 218 -12.26 5.27 -4.62
C GLY A 218 -11.39 6.49 -4.99
N ASN A 219 -11.12 6.74 -6.28
CA ASN A 219 -10.26 7.82 -6.76
C ASN A 219 -8.83 7.76 -6.17
N LEU A 220 -8.33 6.54 -5.96
CA LEU A 220 -7.02 6.26 -5.40
C LEU A 220 -6.04 5.85 -6.49
N PHE A 221 -4.97 6.61 -6.62
CA PHE A 221 -3.96 6.45 -7.64
C PHE A 221 -2.61 6.17 -7.00
N GLN A 222 -1.87 5.23 -7.59
CA GLN A 222 -0.47 5.02 -7.26
C GLN A 222 0.40 5.61 -8.37
N ILE A 223 1.26 6.56 -8.02
CA ILE A 223 2.27 7.11 -8.90
C ILE A 223 3.60 6.45 -8.53
N SER A 224 4.32 5.89 -9.49
CA SER A 224 5.61 5.21 -9.24
C SER A 224 6.59 5.44 -10.37
N ASN A 225 7.89 5.27 -10.12
CA ASN A 225 8.86 5.22 -11.22
C ASN A 225 8.65 4.00 -12.11
N GLN A 226 8.96 4.16 -13.39
CA GLN A 226 9.06 3.07 -14.37
C GLN A 226 10.51 2.80 -14.77
N ILE A 227 11.36 3.84 -14.75
CA ILE A 227 12.78 3.76 -15.04
C ILE A 227 13.52 3.34 -13.76
N THR A 228 14.36 2.31 -13.90
CA THR A 228 15.14 1.69 -12.81
C THR A 228 16.61 1.50 -13.17
N LEU A 229 16.96 1.48 -14.46
CA LEU A 229 18.32 1.41 -14.98
C LEU A 229 18.76 2.75 -15.58
N GLY A 230 20.01 3.13 -15.33
CA GLY A 230 20.60 4.37 -15.87
C GLY A 230 20.22 5.65 -15.11
N GLN A 231 19.56 5.51 -13.96
CA GLN A 231 19.30 6.58 -13.01
C GLN A 231 19.71 6.13 -11.61
N THR A 232 20.18 7.07 -10.80
CA THR A 232 20.41 6.84 -9.37
C THR A 232 19.09 6.80 -8.60
N GLU A 233 19.09 6.14 -7.46
CA GLU A 233 17.94 6.10 -6.55
C GLU A 233 17.50 7.52 -6.15
N GLN A 234 18.45 8.44 -5.92
CA GLN A 234 18.16 9.82 -5.54
C GLN A 234 17.49 10.61 -6.68
N GLU A 235 17.89 10.38 -7.94
CA GLU A 235 17.21 10.96 -9.11
C GLU A 235 15.78 10.43 -9.26
N ILE A 236 15.58 9.12 -9.06
CA ILE A 236 14.26 8.50 -9.08
C ILE A 236 13.34 9.16 -8.03
N ILE A 237 13.83 9.31 -6.80
CA ILE A 237 13.11 9.95 -5.70
C ILE A 237 12.82 11.43 -6.03
N GLY A 238 13.80 12.17 -6.54
CA GLY A 238 13.63 13.58 -6.92
C GLY A 238 12.59 13.79 -8.02
N ASN A 239 12.59 12.94 -9.05
CA ASN A 239 11.60 12.99 -10.13
C ASN A 239 10.18 12.74 -9.62
N LEU A 240 10.01 11.70 -8.79
CA LEU A 240 8.72 11.38 -8.19
C LEU A 240 8.26 12.48 -7.23
N HIS A 241 9.18 13.08 -6.46
CA HIS A 241 8.91 14.21 -5.57
C HIS A 241 8.33 15.40 -6.35
N GLY A 242 8.98 15.80 -7.44
CA GLY A 242 8.56 16.92 -8.28
C GLY A 242 7.13 16.76 -8.82
N VAL A 243 6.81 15.58 -9.35
CA VAL A 243 5.47 15.27 -9.88
C VAL A 243 4.43 15.22 -8.78
N ALA A 244 4.73 14.56 -7.66
CA ALA A 244 3.79 14.45 -6.54
C ALA A 244 3.37 15.83 -6.02
N ARG A 245 4.31 16.77 -5.86
CA ARG A 245 3.98 18.14 -5.43
C ARG A 245 3.06 18.88 -6.39
N GLN A 246 3.26 18.70 -7.70
CA GLN A 246 2.36 19.30 -8.70
C GLN A 246 0.95 18.71 -8.60
N LEU A 247 0.83 17.39 -8.43
CA LEU A 247 -0.45 16.70 -8.28
C LEU A 247 -1.19 17.15 -7.02
N ILE A 248 -0.50 17.25 -5.88
CA ILE A 248 -1.06 17.78 -4.63
C ILE A 248 -1.63 19.18 -4.86
N ASN A 249 -0.84 20.08 -5.46
CA ASN A 249 -1.27 21.45 -5.71
C ASN A 249 -2.46 21.53 -6.68
N HIS A 250 -2.47 20.73 -7.74
CA HIS A 250 -3.59 20.68 -8.68
C HIS A 250 -4.88 20.19 -8.02
N GLU A 251 -4.82 19.13 -7.22
CA GLU A 251 -5.99 18.62 -6.50
C GLU A 251 -6.50 19.65 -5.47
N ARG A 252 -5.62 20.28 -4.67
CA ARG A 252 -6.03 21.33 -3.72
C ARG A 252 -6.68 22.54 -4.42
N THR A 253 -6.10 23.00 -5.52
CA THR A 253 -6.64 24.11 -6.30
C THR A 253 -8.01 23.73 -6.87
N ALA A 254 -8.14 22.52 -7.41
CA ALA A 254 -9.40 22.03 -7.95
C ALA A 254 -10.48 21.90 -6.85
N ARG A 255 -10.12 21.39 -5.67
CA ARG A 255 -10.99 21.34 -4.48
C ARG A 255 -11.53 22.73 -4.10
N GLN A 256 -10.66 23.74 -4.05
CA GLN A 256 -11.04 25.12 -3.74
C GLN A 256 -11.97 25.71 -4.80
N HIS A 257 -11.64 25.55 -6.09
CA HIS A 257 -12.48 26.03 -7.19
C HIS A 257 -13.85 25.36 -7.19
N LEU A 258 -13.92 24.05 -6.96
CA LEU A 258 -15.19 23.33 -6.90
C LEU A 258 -16.07 23.82 -5.74
N LEU A 259 -15.47 24.07 -4.58
CA LEU A 259 -16.17 24.62 -3.42
C LEU A 259 -16.71 26.03 -3.68
N GLN A 260 -16.00 26.86 -4.45
CA GLN A 260 -16.45 28.22 -4.79
C GLN A 260 -17.53 28.22 -5.89
N ALA A 261 -17.36 27.40 -6.93
CA ALA A 261 -18.23 27.40 -8.10
C ALA A 261 -19.56 26.65 -7.86
N ASN A 262 -19.51 25.50 -7.17
CA ASN A 262 -20.63 24.55 -7.10
C ASN A 262 -20.82 23.95 -5.70
N ARG A 263 -20.74 24.79 -4.65
CA ARG A 263 -20.80 24.37 -3.25
C ARG A 263 -21.97 23.42 -2.94
N VAL A 264 -23.20 23.83 -3.29
CA VAL A 264 -24.42 23.08 -2.94
C VAL A 264 -24.42 21.69 -3.60
N LEU A 265 -23.99 21.59 -4.85
CA LEU A 265 -23.91 20.32 -5.57
C LEU A 265 -22.88 19.38 -4.93
N LEU A 266 -21.73 19.94 -4.52
CA LEU A 266 -20.69 19.18 -3.83
C LEU A 266 -21.17 18.70 -2.45
N GLU A 267 -21.79 19.59 -1.67
CA GLU A 267 -22.36 19.26 -0.36
C GLU A 267 -23.44 18.18 -0.47
N ASP A 268 -24.37 18.29 -1.43
CA ASP A 268 -25.40 17.28 -1.68
C ASP A 268 -24.78 15.92 -2.05
N ARG A 269 -23.77 15.90 -2.93
CA ARG A 269 -23.08 14.67 -3.33
C ARG A 269 -22.44 13.97 -2.13
N VAL A 270 -21.62 14.68 -1.35
CA VAL A 270 -20.90 14.05 -0.21
C VAL A 270 -21.88 13.62 0.88
N CYS A 271 -22.94 14.40 1.13
CA CYS A 271 -23.99 14.04 2.09
C CYS A 271 -24.82 12.84 1.65
N ARG A 272 -25.11 12.68 0.35
CA ARG A 272 -25.76 11.47 -0.18
C ARG A 272 -24.89 10.23 0.03
N SER A 273 -23.61 10.33 -0.29
CA SER A 273 -22.67 9.22 -0.07
C SER A 273 -22.54 8.87 1.41
N PHE A 274 -22.51 9.88 2.29
CA PHE A 274 -22.57 9.68 3.74
C PHE A 274 -23.86 8.98 4.18
N GLY A 275 -25.02 9.42 3.70
CA GLY A 275 -26.31 8.81 4.01
C GLY A 275 -26.39 7.35 3.56
N ILE A 276 -25.89 7.03 2.36
CA ILE A 276 -25.80 5.65 1.88
C ILE A 276 -24.96 4.82 2.85
N LEU A 277 -23.75 5.25 3.18
CA LEU A 277 -22.88 4.50 4.10
C LEU A 277 -23.45 4.36 5.51
N ALA A 278 -24.19 5.38 6.00
CA ALA A 278 -24.77 5.38 7.34
C ALA A 278 -26.04 4.50 7.49
N TYR A 279 -26.71 4.15 6.39
CA TYR A 279 -28.01 3.47 6.43
C TYR A 279 -28.15 2.24 5.52
N ALA A 280 -27.33 2.08 4.48
CA ALA A 280 -27.40 0.95 3.56
C ALA A 280 -27.31 -0.38 4.32
N ARG A 281 -28.06 -1.39 3.87
CA ARG A 281 -28.05 -2.74 4.47
C ARG A 281 -27.23 -3.75 3.68
N GLN A 282 -26.89 -3.40 2.45
CA GLN A 282 -26.04 -4.16 1.54
C GLN A 282 -25.26 -3.16 0.71
N ILE A 283 -23.95 -3.39 0.55
CA ILE A 283 -23.09 -2.55 -0.29
C ILE A 283 -21.91 -3.38 -0.79
N ASP A 284 -21.69 -3.38 -2.10
CA ASP A 284 -20.54 -4.07 -2.68
C ASP A 284 -19.23 -3.29 -2.46
N SER A 285 -18.08 -3.90 -2.76
CA SER A 285 -16.77 -3.26 -2.56
C SER A 285 -16.58 -2.00 -3.43
N LYS A 286 -17.11 -1.99 -4.66
CA LYS A 286 -16.90 -0.90 -5.62
C LYS A 286 -17.67 0.34 -5.18
N GLU A 287 -18.94 0.16 -4.82
CA GLU A 287 -19.77 1.24 -4.28
C GLU A 287 -19.21 1.72 -2.96
N ALA A 288 -18.85 0.83 -2.02
CA ALA A 288 -18.28 1.22 -0.74
C ALA A 288 -17.06 2.14 -0.89
N LEU A 289 -16.08 1.75 -1.72
CA LEU A 289 -14.89 2.59 -1.97
C LEU A 289 -15.24 3.94 -2.62
N SER A 290 -16.18 3.95 -3.56
CA SER A 290 -16.65 5.18 -4.22
C SER A 290 -17.30 6.15 -3.22
N ARG A 291 -18.19 5.63 -2.35
CA ARG A 291 -18.85 6.44 -1.33
C ARG A 291 -17.89 6.90 -0.23
N LEU A 292 -16.95 6.04 0.18
CA LEU A 292 -15.92 6.40 1.15
C LEU A 292 -15.02 7.52 0.61
N SER A 293 -14.71 7.49 -0.69
CA SER A 293 -13.98 8.56 -1.39
C SER A 293 -14.71 9.90 -1.33
N ASP A 294 -16.02 9.93 -1.61
CA ASP A 294 -16.84 11.14 -1.50
C ASP A 294 -16.92 11.64 -0.04
N VAL A 295 -17.11 10.73 0.93
CA VAL A 295 -17.17 11.09 2.35
C VAL A 295 -15.83 11.67 2.83
N ARG A 296 -14.70 11.07 2.44
CA ARG A 296 -13.37 11.61 2.75
C ARG A 296 -13.21 13.03 2.21
N LEU A 297 -13.58 13.26 0.95
CA LEU A 297 -13.56 14.61 0.37
C LEU A 297 -14.46 15.57 1.18
N GLY A 298 -15.64 15.13 1.59
CA GLY A 298 -16.55 15.91 2.45
C GLY A 298 -15.95 16.27 3.81
N ILE A 299 -15.17 15.36 4.42
CA ILE A 299 -14.43 15.60 5.67
C ILE A 299 -13.32 16.63 5.44
N ASP A 300 -12.48 16.42 4.41
CA ASP A 300 -11.35 17.31 4.09
C ASP A 300 -11.81 18.75 3.78
N LEU A 301 -13.01 18.91 3.21
CA LEU A 301 -13.62 20.22 2.92
C LEU A 301 -14.43 20.81 4.08
N GLY A 302 -14.54 20.09 5.21
CA GLY A 302 -15.27 20.54 6.40
C GLY A 302 -16.80 20.53 6.27
N VAL A 303 -17.34 19.87 5.24
CA VAL A 303 -18.78 19.66 5.01
C VAL A 303 -19.31 18.60 5.97
N ILE A 304 -18.62 17.46 6.05
CA ILE A 304 -18.93 16.38 6.99
C ILE A 304 -18.09 16.59 8.25
N ARG A 305 -18.74 16.62 9.41
CA ARG A 305 -18.10 16.85 10.72
C ARG A 305 -18.42 15.70 11.67
N GLY A 306 -17.59 15.53 12.70
CA GLY A 306 -17.79 14.48 13.72
C GLY A 306 -17.38 13.08 13.26
N VAL A 307 -16.69 12.96 12.13
CA VAL A 307 -16.14 11.71 11.60
C VAL A 307 -14.62 11.86 11.49
N SER A 308 -13.88 10.83 11.89
CA SER A 308 -12.41 10.83 11.79
C SER A 308 -11.97 10.87 10.32
N ALA A 309 -10.96 11.69 10.00
CA ALA A 309 -10.38 11.73 8.66
C ALA A 309 -9.68 10.40 8.26
N GLY A 310 -9.22 9.62 9.25
CA GLY A 310 -8.65 8.29 9.06
C GLY A 310 -9.66 7.21 8.65
N ILE A 311 -10.96 7.51 8.68
CA ILE A 311 -12.02 6.52 8.41
C ILE A 311 -11.91 5.89 7.01
N LEU A 312 -11.42 6.65 6.02
CA LEU A 312 -11.21 6.12 4.67
C LEU A 312 -10.17 4.99 4.71
N LYS A 313 -8.99 5.23 5.29
CA LYS A 313 -7.90 4.25 5.33
C LYS A 313 -8.31 2.99 6.08
N GLU A 314 -8.92 3.17 7.25
CA GLU A 314 -9.43 2.08 8.09
C GLU A 314 -10.47 1.24 7.33
N LEU A 315 -11.54 1.86 6.84
CA LEU A 315 -12.62 1.13 6.17
C LEU A 315 -12.19 0.57 4.82
N MET A 316 -11.26 1.19 4.11
CA MET A 316 -10.73 0.69 2.85
C MET A 316 -10.06 -0.68 3.00
N VAL A 317 -9.45 -0.96 4.15
CA VAL A 317 -8.88 -2.28 4.47
C VAL A 317 -9.93 -3.16 5.16
N ALA A 318 -10.58 -2.68 6.22
CA ALA A 318 -11.50 -3.49 7.03
C ALA A 318 -12.72 -4.03 6.25
N THR A 319 -13.08 -3.39 5.13
CA THR A 319 -14.20 -3.81 4.28
C THR A 319 -13.82 -4.74 3.13
N GLN A 320 -12.53 -5.10 3.01
CA GLN A 320 -12.07 -6.06 2.02
C GLN A 320 -12.48 -7.50 2.39
N PRO A 321 -12.58 -8.41 1.40
CA PRO A 321 -13.11 -9.75 1.62
C PRO A 321 -12.38 -10.58 2.69
N GLY A 322 -11.05 -10.57 2.72
CA GLY A 322 -10.25 -11.28 3.72
C GLY A 322 -10.47 -10.72 5.12
N SER A 323 -10.38 -9.40 5.26
CA SER A 323 -10.57 -8.67 6.52
C SER A 323 -11.97 -8.85 7.11
N LEU A 324 -13.02 -8.88 6.27
CA LEU A 324 -14.39 -9.17 6.71
C LEU A 324 -14.54 -10.59 7.23
N GLN A 325 -14.01 -11.58 6.51
CA GLN A 325 -14.07 -12.99 6.91
C GLN A 325 -13.25 -13.25 8.18
N LYS A 326 -12.07 -12.64 8.30
CA LYS A 326 -11.23 -12.73 9.50
C LYS A 326 -11.97 -12.19 10.72
N SER A 327 -12.58 -11.00 10.60
CA SER A 327 -13.37 -10.40 11.67
C SER A 327 -14.63 -11.21 12.02
N ALA A 328 -15.24 -11.87 11.03
CA ALA A 328 -16.40 -12.73 11.24
C ALA A 328 -16.04 -14.11 11.83
N GLY A 329 -14.78 -14.54 11.69
CA GLY A 329 -14.31 -15.86 12.12
C GLY A 329 -14.78 -17.02 11.23
N HIS A 330 -15.35 -16.74 10.05
CA HIS A 330 -15.82 -17.75 9.10
C HIS A 330 -15.78 -17.23 7.66
N THR A 331 -15.82 -18.15 6.69
CA THR A 331 -15.92 -17.81 5.27
C THR A 331 -17.32 -17.29 4.94
N MET A 332 -17.40 -16.36 3.99
CA MET A 332 -18.65 -15.68 3.63
C MET A 332 -18.83 -15.68 2.12
N THR A 333 -20.06 -15.88 1.65
CA THR A 333 -20.46 -15.66 0.26
C THR A 333 -20.36 -14.18 -0.13
N ALA A 334 -20.42 -13.86 -1.42
CA ALA A 334 -20.38 -12.46 -1.87
C ALA A 334 -21.50 -11.61 -1.26
N GLU A 335 -22.73 -12.16 -1.20
CA GLU A 335 -23.90 -11.47 -0.64
C GLU A 335 -23.76 -11.23 0.87
N GLU A 336 -23.31 -12.25 1.62
CA GLU A 336 -23.05 -12.12 3.06
C GLU A 336 -21.96 -11.07 3.34
N ARG A 337 -20.92 -11.02 2.50
CA ARG A 337 -19.88 -9.98 2.60
C ARG A 337 -20.46 -8.59 2.38
N ASP A 338 -21.37 -8.42 1.43
CA ASP A 338 -21.98 -7.10 1.16
C ASP A 338 -22.86 -6.61 2.32
N VAL A 339 -23.60 -7.52 2.96
CA VAL A 339 -24.39 -7.22 4.16
C VAL A 339 -23.48 -6.90 5.35
N ARG A 340 -22.42 -7.71 5.57
CA ARG A 340 -21.46 -7.50 6.66
C ARG A 340 -20.66 -6.22 6.47
N ARG A 341 -20.25 -5.91 5.23
CA ARG A 341 -19.60 -4.65 4.86
C ARG A 341 -20.46 -3.46 5.24
N ALA A 342 -21.72 -3.48 4.81
CA ALA A 342 -22.66 -2.42 5.16
C ALA A 342 -22.81 -2.29 6.68
N ALA A 343 -22.87 -3.40 7.42
CA ALA A 343 -22.92 -3.37 8.88
C ALA A 343 -21.70 -2.73 9.52
N LEU A 344 -20.50 -3.19 9.15
CA LEU A 344 -19.24 -2.66 9.69
C LEU A 344 -19.10 -1.15 9.43
N ILE A 345 -19.41 -0.70 8.22
CA ILE A 345 -19.37 0.73 7.86
C ILE A 345 -20.34 1.54 8.73
N ARG A 346 -21.59 1.09 8.88
CA ARG A 346 -22.59 1.79 9.70
C ARG A 346 -22.18 1.89 11.16
N ASP A 347 -21.66 0.79 11.71
CA ASP A 347 -21.24 0.73 13.11
C ASP A 347 -20.07 1.70 13.32
N ARG A 348 -19.10 1.72 12.40
CA ARG A 348 -17.94 2.62 12.45
C ARG A 348 -18.30 4.10 12.33
N LEU A 349 -19.28 4.44 11.48
CA LEU A 349 -19.76 5.82 11.30
C LEU A 349 -20.57 6.34 12.49
N ARG A 350 -21.12 5.45 13.32
CA ARG A 350 -21.87 5.81 14.55
C ARG A 350 -21.01 5.79 15.80
N ALA A 351 -19.89 5.08 15.75
CA ALA A 351 -18.95 5.00 16.83
C ALA A 351 -18.30 6.37 17.08
N ASP A 352 -17.89 6.62 18.32
CA ASP A 352 -17.21 7.87 18.70
C ASP A 352 -15.96 8.05 17.80
N PRO A 353 -15.72 9.23 17.19
CA PRO A 353 -14.55 9.46 16.35
C PRO A 353 -13.20 9.10 17.00
N SER A 354 -13.11 9.01 18.33
CA SER A 354 -11.92 8.55 19.06
C SER A 354 -11.81 7.03 19.24
N SER A 355 -12.83 6.25 18.87
CA SER A 355 -12.82 4.79 18.96
C SER A 355 -12.30 4.18 17.65
N SER A 356 -11.19 3.43 17.73
CA SER A 356 -10.67 2.57 16.67
C SER A 356 -11.35 1.20 16.73
N LEU A 357 -11.57 0.54 15.59
CA LEU A 357 -11.95 -0.89 15.57
C LEU A 357 -10.90 -1.70 16.35
N SER A 358 -11.34 -2.37 17.41
CA SER A 358 -10.53 -3.27 18.24
C SER A 358 -10.45 -4.66 17.65
#